data_AF-A0A011PG56-F1
#
_entry.id   AF-A0A011PG56-F1
#
_cell.length_a   1.000
_cell.length_b   1.000
_cell.length_c   1.000
_cell.angle_alpha   90.00
_cell.angle_beta   90.00
_cell.angle_gamma   90.00
#
_symmetry.space_group_name_H-M   'P 1'
#
loop_
_entity.id
_entity.type
_entity.pdbx_description
1 polymer ?
#
loop_
_entity_poly.entity_id
_entity_poly.type
_entity_poly.pdbx_seq_one_letter_code
_entity_poly.pdbx_strand_id
1 'polypeptide(L)'
;MRFQQETRNVYLVGLMGAGKTTVGKALAKRLGYRFVDSDHEVELRTGVSLATIFEIEGEDGFRRREAQLITELAGLKRHVVVATGGGSVLRPENRLALRSSGAFERHGGLSRRAA
;
A
#
# COMPACT_ATOMS: atom_id res chain seq x y z
N MET A 1 17.51 -20.14 -19.53
CA MET A 1 16.22 -19.44 -19.68
C MET A 1 16.07 -18.45 -18.52
N ARG A 2 16.31 -17.16 -18.74
CA ARG A 2 16.16 -16.13 -17.71
C ARG A 2 14.70 -15.73 -17.67
N PHE A 3 13.99 -16.02 -16.58
CA PHE A 3 12.71 -15.38 -16.31
C PHE A 3 12.97 -13.87 -16.23
N GLN A 4 12.55 -13.12 -17.24
CA GLN A 4 12.46 -11.67 -17.11
C GLN A 4 11.39 -11.41 -16.07
N GLN A 5 11.80 -11.21 -14.81
CA GLN A 5 10.91 -10.71 -13.78
C GLN A 5 10.55 -9.29 -14.20
N GLU A 6 9.33 -9.10 -14.70
CA GLU A 6 8.79 -7.75 -14.89
C GLU A 6 8.93 -7.00 -13.57
N THR A 7 9.75 -5.96 -13.59
CA THR A 7 10.06 -5.11 -12.45
C THR A 7 8.79 -4.43 -11.97
N ARG A 8 8.10 -5.05 -11.02
CA ARG A 8 6.76 -4.66 -10.57
C ARG A 8 6.75 -4.52 -9.04
N ASN A 9 6.01 -3.54 -8.55
CA ASN A 9 5.86 -3.31 -7.11
C ASN A 9 5.04 -4.44 -6.50
N VAL A 10 5.18 -4.66 -5.19
CA VAL A 10 4.35 -5.64 -4.46
C VAL A 10 3.50 -4.90 -3.44
N TYR A 11 2.20 -5.15 -3.46
CA TYR A 11 1.25 -4.49 -2.57
C TYR A 11 0.60 -5.50 -1.62
N LEU A 12 0.80 -5.30 -0.32
CA LEU A 12 0.19 -6.06 0.75
C LEU A 12 -0.99 -5.26 1.31
N VAL A 13 -2.22 -5.73 1.06
CA VAL A 13 -3.44 -5.07 1.51
C VAL A 13 -4.16 -5.93 2.54
N GLY A 14 -4.59 -5.33 3.65
CA GLY A 14 -5.26 -6.08 4.70
C GLY A 14 -5.59 -5.27 5.93
N LEU A 15 -6.40 -5.83 6.81
CA LEU A 15 -6.80 -5.18 8.06
C LEU A 15 -5.57 -4.78 8.91
N MET A 16 -5.73 -3.74 9.73
CA MET A 16 -4.73 -3.35 10.71
C MET A 16 -4.42 -4.55 11.63
N GLY A 17 -3.16 -4.75 12.01
CA GLY A 17 -2.75 -5.90 12.83
C GLY A 17 -2.60 -7.25 12.09
N ALA A 18 -2.92 -7.34 10.80
CA ALA A 18 -2.78 -8.59 10.01
C ALA A 18 -1.32 -9.01 9.70
N GLY A 19 -0.32 -8.39 10.35
CA GLY A 19 1.10 -8.74 10.20
C GLY A 19 1.78 -8.23 8.93
N LYS A 20 1.14 -7.34 8.16
CA LYS A 20 1.62 -6.88 6.84
C LYS A 20 2.97 -6.18 6.88
N THR A 21 3.24 -5.39 7.92
CA THR A 21 4.53 -4.72 8.11
C THR A 21 5.64 -5.75 8.33
N THR A 22 5.38 -6.80 9.12
CA THR A 22 6.34 -7.89 9.37
C THR A 22 6.62 -8.69 8.10
N VAL A 23 5.56 -9.16 7.42
CA VAL A 23 5.66 -9.92 6.17
C VAL A 23 6.31 -9.08 5.07
N GLY A 24 5.90 -7.82 4.93
CA GLY A 24 6.40 -6.90 3.93
C GLY A 24 7.89 -6.58 4.09
N LYS A 25 8.37 -6.36 5.31
CA LYS A 25 9.80 -6.18 5.59
C LYS A 25 10.61 -7.43 5.24
N ALA A 26 10.12 -8.61 5.61
CA ALA A 26 10.79 -9.88 5.29
C ALA A 26 10.83 -10.13 3.77
N LEU A 27 9.73 -9.85 3.08
CA LEU A 27 9.63 -9.98 1.62
C LEU A 27 10.54 -8.99 0.90
N ALA A 28 10.52 -7.71 1.29
CA ALA A 28 11.39 -6.68 0.74
C ALA A 28 12.87 -7.05 0.87
N LYS A 29 13.28 -7.54 2.05
CA LYS A 29 14.64 -8.02 2.27
C LYS A 29 15.02 -9.18 1.36
N ARG A 30 14.11 -10.16 1.16
CA ARG A 30 14.35 -11.32 0.28
C ARG A 30 14.45 -10.92 -1.19
N LEU A 31 13.68 -9.93 -1.63
CA LEU A 31 13.67 -9.46 -3.01
C LEU A 31 14.73 -8.39 -3.30
N GLY A 32 15.37 -7.81 -2.27
CA GLY A 32 16.24 -6.65 -2.41
C GLY A 32 15.48 -5.35 -2.72
N TYR A 33 14.22 -5.26 -2.29
CA TYR A 33 13.30 -4.16 -2.57
C TYR A 33 13.26 -3.20 -1.39
N ARG A 34 12.82 -1.95 -1.61
CA ARG A 34 12.48 -1.03 -0.51
C ARG A 34 11.15 -1.44 0.10
N PHE A 35 11.02 -1.33 1.42
CA PHE A 35 9.73 -1.47 2.10
C PHE A 35 9.13 -0.09 2.40
N VAL A 36 7.83 0.06 2.17
CA VAL A 36 7.03 1.26 2.50
C VAL A 36 5.78 0.82 3.25
N ASP A 37 5.45 1.51 4.33
CA ASP A 37 4.16 1.40 5.03
C ASP A 37 3.37 2.67 4.74
N SER A 38 2.20 2.57 4.11
CA SER A 38 1.47 3.74 3.63
C SER A 38 1.03 4.66 4.75
N ASP A 39 0.66 4.09 5.89
CA ASP A 39 0.15 4.82 7.04
C ASP A 39 1.28 5.69 7.62
N HIS A 40 2.45 5.08 7.81
CA HIS A 40 3.65 5.77 8.27
C HIS A 40 4.15 6.82 7.27
N GLU A 41 4.12 6.51 5.97
CA GLU A 41 4.54 7.44 4.92
C GLU A 41 3.60 8.65 4.82
N VAL A 42 2.29 8.48 5.07
CA VAL A 42 1.35 9.59 5.17
C VAL A 42 1.71 10.49 6.36
N GLU A 43 1.95 9.93 7.55
CA GLU A 43 2.35 10.72 8.74
C GLU A 43 3.65 11.50 8.51
N LEU A 44 4.65 10.86 7.90
CA LEU A 44 5.93 11.51 7.58
C LEU A 44 5.76 12.70 6.63
N ARG A 45 4.88 12.58 5.63
CA ARG A 45 4.65 13.63 4.63
C ARG A 45 3.79 14.77 5.14
N THR A 46 2.87 14.50 6.04
CA THR A 46 2.00 15.53 6.64
C THR A 46 2.65 16.19 7.86
N GLY A 47 3.61 15.54 8.49
CA GLY A 47 4.22 16.00 9.73
C GLY A 47 3.31 15.88 10.96
N VAL A 48 2.18 15.17 10.84
CA VAL A 48 1.20 14.97 11.92
C VAL A 48 0.74 13.52 11.96
N SER A 49 0.26 13.10 13.13
CA SER A 49 -0.23 11.73 13.32
C SER A 49 -1.48 11.42 12.50
N LEU A 50 -1.73 10.14 12.20
CA LEU A 50 -2.98 9.71 11.57
C LEU A 50 -4.20 10.12 12.39
N ALA A 51 -4.12 10.03 13.73
CA ALA A 51 -5.20 10.44 14.61
C ALA A 51 -5.59 11.91 14.38
N THR A 52 -4.61 12.80 14.23
CA THR A 52 -4.82 14.21 13.90
C THR A 52 -5.45 14.39 12.52
N ILE A 53 -5.02 13.60 11.53
CA ILE A 53 -5.61 13.66 10.18
C ILE A 53 -7.09 13.24 10.22
N PHE A 54 -7.41 12.15 10.92
CA PHE A 54 -8.80 11.70 11.06
C PHE A 54 -9.66 12.70 11.85
N GLU A 55 -9.10 13.35 12.87
CA GLU A 55 -9.80 14.36 13.66
C GLU A 55 -10.12 15.61 12.83
N ILE A 56 -9.16 16.11 12.05
CA ILE A 56 -9.29 17.38 11.32
C ILE A 56 -9.97 17.19 9.96
N GLU A 57 -9.62 16.12 9.22
CA GLU A 57 -10.03 15.94 7.83
C GLU A 57 -11.02 14.77 7.63
N GLY A 58 -11.27 13.99 8.69
CA GLY A 58 -12.07 12.77 8.61
C GLY A 58 -11.40 11.67 7.80
N GLU A 59 -12.14 10.57 7.63
CA GLU A 59 -11.68 9.45 6.81
C GLU A 59 -11.45 9.86 5.35
N ASP A 60 -12.29 10.73 4.81
CA ASP A 60 -12.17 11.18 3.43
C ASP A 60 -10.85 11.91 3.13
N GLY A 61 -10.37 12.74 4.06
CA GLY A 61 -9.07 13.40 3.96
C GLY A 61 -7.92 12.41 3.92
N PHE A 62 -7.91 11.48 4.89
CA PHE A 62 -6.94 10.39 4.91
C PHE A 62 -6.95 9.58 3.61
N ARG A 63 -8.13 9.19 3.12
CA ARG A 63 -8.27 8.38 1.89
C ARG A 63 -7.79 9.09 0.64
N ARG A 64 -7.94 10.42 0.55
CA ARG A 64 -7.36 11.20 -0.57
C ARG A 64 -5.83 11.17 -0.54
N ARG A 65 -5.22 11.32 0.63
CA ARG A 65 -3.77 11.27 0.83
C ARG A 65 -3.21 9.88 0.52
N GLU A 66 -3.88 8.84 1.00
CA GLU A 66 -3.55 7.44 0.72
C GLU A 66 -3.60 7.14 -0.79
N ALA A 67 -4.64 7.60 -1.49
CA ALA A 67 -4.76 7.44 -2.94
C ALA A 67 -3.65 8.15 -3.73
N GLN A 68 -3.30 9.38 -3.33
CA GLN A 68 -2.20 10.11 -3.93
C GLN A 68 -0.87 9.36 -3.75
N LEU A 69 -0.59 8.88 -2.54
CA LEU A 69 0.61 8.11 -2.26
C LEU A 69 0.67 6.82 -3.10
N ILE A 70 -0.42 6.06 -3.19
CA ILE A 70 -0.50 4.84 -4.00
C ILE A 70 -0.24 5.14 -5.47
N THR A 71 -0.81 6.23 -5.99
CA THR A 71 -0.63 6.65 -7.39
C THR A 71 0.84 6.99 -7.67
N GLU A 72 1.48 7.75 -6.78
CA GLU A 72 2.91 8.07 -6.89
C GLU A 72 3.77 6.81 -6.85
N LEU A 73 3.53 5.93 -5.86
CA LEU A 73 4.26 4.67 -5.73
C LEU A 73 4.05 3.75 -6.95
N ALA A 74 2.84 3.72 -7.52
CA ALA A 74 2.53 2.98 -8.73
C ALA A 74 3.27 3.53 -9.97
N GLY A 75 3.51 4.85 -10.02
CA GLY A 75 4.32 5.49 -11.05
C GLY A 75 5.83 5.23 -10.91
N LEU A 76 6.29 4.92 -9.69
CA LEU A 76 7.68 4.54 -9.47
C LEU A 76 7.92 3.12 -9.99
N LYS A 77 8.65 2.99 -11.11
CA LYS A 77 9.26 1.72 -11.58
C LYS A 77 10.43 1.29 -10.70
N ARG A 78 10.25 1.34 -9.38
CA ARG A 78 11.30 1.07 -8.41
C ARG A 78 10.79 -0.04 -7.51
N HIS A 79 11.37 -1.23 -7.67
CA HIS A 79 11.33 -2.39 -6.77
C HIS A 79 10.96 -2.08 -5.30
N VAL A 80 9.66 -1.92 -5.02
CA VAL A 80 9.13 -1.54 -3.71
C VAL A 80 8.05 -2.53 -3.29
N VAL A 81 8.08 -2.91 -2.01
CA VAL A 81 7.00 -3.62 -1.31
C VAL A 81 6.26 -2.60 -0.46
N VAL A 82 4.96 -2.45 -0.67
CA VAL A 82 4.11 -1.49 0.03
C VAL A 82 3.10 -2.25 0.89
N ALA A 83 3.08 -2.00 2.19
CA ALA A 83 1.99 -2.39 3.07
C ALA A 83 0.97 -1.24 3.13
N THR A 84 -0.31 -1.56 2.97
CA THR A 84 -1.40 -0.57 3.07
C THR A 84 -2.54 -1.06 3.95
N GLY A 85 -3.31 -0.16 4.54
CA GLY A 85 -4.52 -0.50 5.29
C GLY A 85 -5.59 -1.17 4.42
N GLY A 86 -6.51 -1.92 5.03
CA GLY A 86 -7.56 -2.64 4.30
C GLY A 86 -8.52 -1.73 3.54
N GLY A 87 -8.60 -0.45 3.94
CA GLY A 87 -9.42 0.56 3.26
C GLY A 87 -8.80 1.11 1.97
N SER A 88 -7.52 0.83 1.69
CA SER A 88 -6.83 1.32 0.49
C SER A 88 -7.49 0.85 -0.81
N VAL A 89 -8.12 -0.33 -0.79
CA VAL A 89 -8.82 -0.91 -1.94
C VAL A 89 -10.27 -0.47 -2.08
N LEU A 90 -10.81 0.36 -1.17
CA LEU A 90 -12.20 0.82 -1.26
C LEU A 90 -12.41 1.74 -2.46
N ARG A 91 -11.40 2.54 -2.83
CA ARG A 91 -11.44 3.41 -4.02
C ARG A 91 -11.13 2.62 -5.30
N PRO A 92 -11.99 2.67 -6.34
CA PRO A 92 -11.75 1.99 -7.61
C PRO A 92 -10.42 2.39 -8.28
N GLU A 93 -10.05 3.66 -8.18
CA GLU A 93 -8.81 4.21 -8.72
C GLU A 93 -7.58 3.51 -8.13
N ASN A 94 -7.56 3.31 -6.81
CA ASN A 94 -6.48 2.59 -6.14
C ASN A 94 -6.42 1.13 -6.63
N ARG A 95 -7.56 0.46 -6.82
CA ARG A 95 -7.57 -0.92 -7.33
C ARG A 95 -6.97 -1.01 -8.74
N LEU A 96 -7.27 -0.04 -9.60
CA LEU A 96 -6.72 0.03 -10.95
C LEU A 96 -5.20 0.30 -10.92
N ALA A 97 -4.75 1.27 -10.12
CA ALA A 97 -3.34 1.61 -9.98
C ALA A 97 -2.53 0.43 -9.43
N LEU A 98 -3.01 -0.25 -8.39
CA LEU A 98 -2.34 -1.40 -7.78
C LEU A 98 -2.22 -2.59 -8.74
N ARG A 99 -3.26 -2.85 -9.55
CA ARG A 99 -3.26 -3.95 -10.53
C ARG A 99 -2.36 -3.67 -11.73
N SER A 100 -2.23 -2.41 -12.15
CA SER A 100 -1.43 -2.05 -13.32
C SER A 100 0.06 -1.94 -13.04
N SER A 101 0.45 -1.69 -11.79
CA SER A 101 1.86 -1.46 -11.40
C SER A 101 2.51 -2.60 -10.61
N GLY A 102 1.75 -3.62 -10.19
CA GLY A 102 2.24 -4.58 -9.21
C GLY A 102 1.50 -5.90 -9.04
N ALA A 103 2.09 -6.77 -8.22
CA ALA A 103 1.42 -7.97 -7.69
C ALA A 103 0.65 -7.61 -6.40
N PHE A 104 -0.58 -8.11 -6.28
CA PHE A 104 -1.54 -7.74 -5.25
C PHE A 104 -1.89 -8.94 -4.36
N GLU A 105 -1.54 -8.88 -3.07
CA GLU A 105 -1.81 -9.96 -2.09
C GLU A 105 -2.70 -9.45 -0.95
N ARG A 106 -3.78 -10.18 -0.64
CA ARG A 106 -4.70 -9.86 0.46
C ARG A 106 -4.32 -10.61 1.71
N HIS A 107 -4.12 -9.89 2.81
CA HIS A 107 -3.78 -10.46 4.12
C HIS A 107 -4.90 -10.21 5.14
N GLY A 108 -5.54 -11.28 5.62
CA GLY A 108 -6.54 -11.22 6.70
C GLY A 108 -7.95 -10.75 6.28
N GLY A 109 -8.86 -11.72 6.08
CA GLY A 109 -10.32 -11.56 6.24
C GLY A 109 -11.10 -10.67 5.26
N LEU A 110 -10.46 -9.94 4.34
CA LEU A 110 -11.16 -9.10 3.37
C LEU A 110 -12.05 -9.94 2.42
N SER A 111 -13.36 -9.68 2.46
CA SER A 111 -14.36 -10.28 1.56
C SER A 111 -14.00 -10.03 0.09
N ARG A 112 -14.22 -11.05 -0.76
CA ARG A 112 -13.97 -10.96 -2.21
C ARG A 112 -14.79 -9.86 -2.91
N ARG A 113 -15.87 -9.36 -2.29
CA ARG A 113 -16.83 -8.41 -2.87
C ARG A 113 -16.42 -6.93 -2.80
N ALA A 114 -15.37 -6.58 -2.05
CA ALA A 114 -14.84 -5.21 -1.98
C ALA A 114 -13.84 -4.88 -3.13
N ALA A 115 -13.79 -5.72 -4.16
CA ALA A 115 -12.83 -5.69 -5.26
C ALA A 115 -13.48 -5.25 -6.59
#